data_AF-A0A2I1DIT1-F1
#
_entry.id   AF-A0A2I1DIT1-F1
#
_cell.length_a   1.000
_cell.length_b   1.000
_cell.length_c   1.000
_cell.angle_alpha   90.00
_cell.angle_beta   90.00
_cell.angle_gamma   90.00
#
_symmetry.space_group_name_H-M   'P 1'
#
loop_
_entity.id
_entity.type
_entity.pdbx_description
1 polymer ?
#
loop_
_entity_poly.entity_id
_entity_poly.type
_entity_poly.pdbx_seq_one_letter_code
_entity_poly.pdbx_strand_id
1 'polypeptide(L)'
;MSTNSTLPCIEWRIRVAMAERNVKTVTELNRRLDRLGVKISNTQLNRIVDGGQRISADVLAGIAVVLDCEIGDLMRLSRGMHRGAANDPQK
;
A
#
# COMPACT_ATOMS: atom_id res chain seq x y z
N MET A 1 -12.79 -25.56 -23.16
CA MET A 1 -13.24 -24.95 -21.89
C MET A 1 -12.02 -24.32 -21.23
N SER A 2 -11.77 -23.04 -21.47
CA SER A 2 -10.64 -22.32 -20.87
C SER A 2 -11.08 -21.78 -19.52
N THR A 3 -10.55 -22.33 -18.42
CA THR A 3 -10.78 -21.80 -17.07
C THR A 3 -9.91 -20.57 -16.86
N ASN A 4 -10.47 -19.38 -17.10
CA ASN A 4 -9.82 -18.13 -16.70
C ASN A 4 -9.71 -18.11 -15.18
N SER A 5 -8.51 -18.36 -14.67
CA SER A 5 -8.22 -18.35 -13.23
C SER A 5 -7.99 -16.93 -12.76
N THR A 6 -8.99 -16.32 -12.11
CA THR A 6 -8.85 -15.04 -11.42
C THR A 6 -8.15 -15.28 -10.08
N LEU A 7 -6.83 -15.08 -10.03
CA LEU A 7 -6.09 -15.14 -8.77
C LEU A 7 -6.39 -13.91 -7.91
N PRO A 8 -6.56 -14.07 -6.59
CA PRO A 8 -6.72 -12.93 -5.69
C PRO A 8 -5.43 -12.10 -5.62
N CYS A 9 -5.55 -10.77 -5.64
CA CYS A 9 -4.44 -9.84 -5.44
C CYS A 9 -4.81 -8.79 -4.39
N ILE A 10 -3.80 -8.14 -3.81
CA ILE A 10 -4.01 -7.04 -2.87
C ILE A 10 -3.98 -5.72 -3.64
N GLU A 11 -5.06 -4.97 -3.57
CA GLU A 11 -5.12 -3.58 -3.97
C GLU A 11 -4.50 -2.73 -2.86
N TRP A 12 -3.44 -2.00 -3.21
CA TRP A 12 -2.73 -1.14 -2.27
C TRP A 12 -3.32 0.27 -2.28
N ARG A 13 -3.79 0.75 -1.12
CA ARG A 13 -4.57 1.99 -1.00
C ARG A 13 -3.97 3.03 -0.05
N ILE A 14 -2.76 2.82 0.46
CA ILE A 14 -2.14 3.75 1.43
C ILE A 14 -2.08 5.18 0.88
N ARG A 15 -1.72 5.37 -0.39
CA ARG A 15 -1.67 6.70 -1.01
C ARG A 15 -3.05 7.37 -1.09
N VAL A 16 -4.10 6.58 -1.30
CA VAL A 16 -5.49 7.08 -1.29
C VAL A 16 -5.90 7.48 0.13
N ALA A 17 -5.65 6.61 1.11
CA ALA A 17 -5.92 6.89 2.52
C ALA A 17 -5.17 8.14 3.02
N MET A 18 -3.92 8.36 2.58
CA MET A 18 -3.18 9.59 2.86
C MET A 18 -3.91 10.83 2.33
N ALA A 19 -4.37 10.78 1.07
CA ALA A 19 -5.07 11.90 0.44
C ALA A 19 -6.41 12.21 1.13
N GLU A 20 -7.22 11.19 1.44
CA GLU A 20 -8.49 11.32 2.16
C GLU A 20 -8.30 11.96 3.55
N ARG A 21 -7.14 11.76 4.18
CA ARG A 21 -6.80 12.26 5.51
C ARG A 21 -5.90 13.49 5.50
N ASN A 22 -5.82 14.19 4.37
CA ASN A 22 -5.05 15.42 4.17
C ASN A 22 -3.54 15.29 4.48
N VAL A 23 -2.98 14.08 4.37
CA VAL A 23 -1.53 13.85 4.47
C VAL A 23 -0.93 13.92 3.07
N LYS A 24 -0.27 15.04 2.76
CA LYS A 24 0.14 15.34 1.37
C LYS A 24 1.46 14.70 0.98
N THR A 25 2.30 14.36 1.95
CA THR A 25 3.67 13.88 1.68
C THR A 25 4.05 12.69 2.54
N VAL A 26 4.93 11.84 2.00
CA VAL A 26 5.51 10.70 2.73
C VAL A 26 6.38 11.19 3.89
N THR A 27 7.09 12.31 3.71
CA THR A 27 7.87 12.95 4.79
C THR A 27 6.99 13.35 5.97
N GLU A 28 5.80 13.89 5.71
CA GLU A 28 4.85 14.22 6.76
C GLU A 28 4.37 12.96 7.49
N LEU A 29 3.97 11.91 6.75
CA LEU A 29 3.59 10.62 7.32
C LEU A 29 4.71 10.05 8.20
N ASN A 30 5.96 10.08 7.71
CA ASN A 30 7.11 9.61 8.47
C ASN A 30 7.29 10.36 9.79
N ARG A 31 7.16 11.70 9.76
CA ARG A 31 7.24 12.53 10.97
C ARG A 31 6.13 12.22 11.97
N ARG A 32 4.94 11.83 11.49
CA ARG A 32 3.82 11.42 12.36
C ARG A 32 4.07 10.03 12.97
N LEU A 33 4.57 9.08 12.18
CA LEU A 33 4.97 7.74 12.64
C LEU A 33 6.08 7.81 13.69
N ASP A 34 7.05 8.70 13.48
CA ASP A 34 8.17 8.91 14.40
C ASP A 34 7.70 9.36 15.80
N ARG A 35 6.63 10.17 15.87
CA ARG A 35 6.00 10.58 17.14
C ARG A 35 5.28 9.46 17.86
N LEU A 36 4.87 8.41 17.15
CA LEU A 36 4.34 7.18 17.74
C LEU A 36 5.44 6.17 18.13
N GLY A 37 6.71 6.50 17.90
CA GLY A 37 7.84 5.61 18.15
C GLY A 37 8.12 4.62 17.01
N VAL A 38 7.40 4.70 15.89
CA VAL A 38 7.63 3.85 14.72
C VAL A 38 8.76 4.46 13.87
N LYS A 39 9.97 3.92 14.01
CA LYS A 39 11.16 4.36 13.27
C LYS A 39 11.26 3.67 11.92
N ILE A 40 11.15 4.44 10.83
CA ILE A 40 11.32 3.94 9.46
C ILE A 40 12.04 4.98 8.59
N SER A 41 12.85 4.52 7.63
CA SER A 41 13.48 5.43 6.67
C SER A 41 12.45 5.97 5.67
N ASN A 42 12.59 7.22 5.25
CA ASN A 42 11.69 7.83 4.28
C ASN A 42 11.67 7.05 2.94
N THR A 43 12.83 6.55 2.50
CA THR A 43 12.94 5.69 1.31
C THR A 43 12.13 4.40 1.44
N GLN A 44 12.20 3.73 2.59
CA GLN A 44 11.43 2.51 2.84
C GLN A 44 9.94 2.82 2.94
N LEU A 45 9.56 3.90 3.62
CA LEU A 45 8.17 4.33 3.71
C LEU A 45 7.59 4.69 2.34
N ASN A 46 8.36 5.36 1.48
CA ASN A 46 7.91 5.69 0.12
C ASN A 46 7.63 4.42 -0.69
N ARG A 47 8.51 3.41 -0.60
CA ARG A 47 8.28 2.09 -1.23
C ARG A 47 7.02 1.42 -0.69
N ILE A 48 6.77 1.51 0.61
CA ILE A 48 5.55 0.99 1.23
C ILE A 48 4.34 1.73 0.65
N VAL A 49 4.32 3.07 0.67
CA VAL A 49 3.19 3.86 0.14
C VAL A 49 2.89 3.55 -1.33
N ASP A 50 3.92 3.27 -2.15
CA ASP A 50 3.79 2.99 -3.59
C ASP A 50 3.45 1.52 -3.95
N GLY A 51 3.11 0.68 -2.97
CA GLY A 51 2.70 -0.72 -3.23
C GLY A 51 3.81 -1.76 -3.03
N GLY A 52 4.75 -1.48 -2.14
CA GLY A 52 5.80 -2.40 -1.76
C GLY A 52 5.25 -3.71 -1.16
N GLN A 53 5.86 -4.84 -1.53
CA GLN A 53 5.42 -6.18 -1.13
C GLN A 53 5.64 -6.52 0.35
N ARG A 54 6.41 -5.71 1.09
CA ARG A 54 6.82 -6.02 2.47
C ARG A 54 6.57 -4.83 3.39
N ILE A 55 5.66 -5.02 4.33
CA ILE A 55 5.34 -4.10 5.42
C ILE A 55 5.35 -4.89 6.74
N SER A 56 5.91 -4.31 7.80
CA SER A 56 5.82 -4.91 9.14
C SER A 56 4.49 -4.57 9.79
N ALA A 57 4.03 -5.43 10.71
CA ALA A 57 2.79 -5.19 11.46
C ALA A 57 2.82 -3.85 12.22
N ASP A 58 3.96 -3.49 12.82
CA ASP A 58 4.10 -2.23 13.57
C ASP A 58 3.96 -1.01 12.67
N VAL A 59 4.52 -1.05 11.45
CA VAL A 59 4.40 0.05 10.49
C VAL A 59 2.97 0.14 9.96
N LEU A 60 2.35 -1.01 9.70
CA LEU A 60 0.95 -1.07 9.26
C LEU A 60 0.02 -0.47 10.33
N ALA A 61 0.16 -0.89 11.59
CA ALA A 61 -0.61 -0.37 12.71
C ALA A 61 -0.34 1.13 12.92
N GLY A 62 0.92 1.55 12.85
CA GLY A 62 1.29 2.95 12.96
C GLY A 62 0.65 3.81 11.87
N ILE A 63 0.62 3.34 10.62
CA ILE A 63 -0.02 4.07 9.51
C ILE A 63 -1.53 4.17 9.76
N ALA A 64 -2.18 3.08 10.18
CA ALA A 64 -3.60 3.07 10.50
C ALA A 64 -3.95 4.08 11.61
N VAL A 65 -3.14 4.12 12.68
CA VAL A 65 -3.31 5.10 13.77
C VAL A 65 -3.06 6.53 13.30
N VAL A 66 -2.00 6.78 12.52
CA VAL A 66 -1.67 8.14 12.02
C VAL A 66 -2.73 8.68 11.06
N LEU A 67 -3.27 7.80 10.21
CA LEU A 67 -4.32 8.14 9.26
C LEU A 67 -5.72 8.03 9.88
N ASP A 68 -5.83 7.55 11.12
CA ASP A 68 -7.09 7.37 11.84
C ASP A 68 -8.10 6.51 11.05
N CYS A 69 -7.61 5.43 10.43
CA CYS A 69 -8.39 4.51 9.60
C CYS A 69 -8.19 3.05 10.01
N GLU A 70 -8.99 2.15 9.46
CA GLU A 70 -8.80 0.71 9.67
C GLU A 70 -7.76 0.14 8.69
N ILE A 71 -7.22 -1.04 9.02
CA ILE A 71 -6.27 -1.76 8.14
C ILE A 71 -6.89 -2.05 6.77
N GLY A 72 -8.21 -2.32 6.71
CA GLY A 72 -8.94 -2.58 5.47
C GLY A 72 -9.10 -1.36 4.54
N ASP A 73 -8.85 -0.16 5.04
CA ASP A 73 -8.80 1.05 4.22
C ASP A 73 -7.45 1.22 3.52
N LEU A 74 -6.38 0.66 4.11
CA LEU A 74 -5.02 0.72 3.59
C LEU A 74 -4.78 -0.31 2.48
N MET A 75 -5.46 -1.45 2.53
CA MET A 75 -5.32 -2.55 1.57
C MET A 75 -6.65 -3.29 1.43
N ARG A 76 -7.00 -3.68 0.20
CA ARG A 76 -8.21 -4.47 -0.07
C ARG A 76 -7.89 -5.71 -0.87
N LEU A 77 -8.62 -6.80 -0.62
CA LEU A 77 -8.54 -7.99 -1.45
C LEU A 77 -9.30 -7.73 -2.75
N SER A 78 -8.56 -7.61 -3.85
CA SER A 78 -9.14 -7.54 -5.19
C SER A 78 -9.18 -8.92 -5.81
N ARG A 79 -10.37 -9.34 -6.22
CA ARG A 79 -10.59 -10.57 -6.99
C ARG A 79 -10.57 -10.18 -8.47
N GLY A 80 -9.39 -9.81 -8.98
CA GLY A 80 -9.17 -9.29 -10.32
C GLY A 80 -7.96 -9.93 -11.02
N MET A 81 -8.01 -9.97 -12.35
CA MET A 81 -7.04 -10.64 -13.24
C MET A 81 -5.58 -10.23 -12.94
N HIS A 82 -4.73 -11.20 -12.59
CA HIS A 82 -3.28 -11.00 -12.54
C HIS A 82 -2.80 -10.69 -13.96
N ARG A 83 -2.43 -9.44 -14.26
CA ARG A 83 -1.75 -9.10 -15.51
C ARG A 83 -0.31 -9.62 -15.42
N GLY A 84 -0.13 -10.94 -15.58
CA GLY A 84 1.15 -11.52 -15.95
C GLY A 84 1.58 -10.87 -17.27
N ALA A 85 2.83 -10.43 -17.32
CA ALA A 85 3.41 -9.68 -18.43
C ALA A 85 3.14 -10.37 -19.78
N ALA A 86 2.26 -9.78 -20.59
CA ALA A 86 2.24 -10.01 -22.02
C ALA A 86 3.42 -9.23 -22.61
N ASN A 87 4.58 -9.89 -22.69
CA ASN A 87 5.63 -9.48 -23.61
C ASN A 87 5.29 -10.12 -24.96
N ASP A 88 4.67 -9.37 -25.86
CA ASP A 88 4.61 -9.71 -27.28
C ASP A 88 5.03 -8.46 -28.07
N PRO A 89 6.19 -8.49 -28.76
CA PRO A 89 6.67 -7.38 -29.56
C PRO A 89 5.85 -7.30 -30.85
N GLN A 90 4.99 -6.28 -30.96
CA GLN A 90 4.18 -6.08 -32.16
C GLN A 90 5.07 -5.78 -33.38
N LYS A 91 4.96 -6.70 -34.35
CA LYS A 91 5.47 -6.68 -35.72
C LYS A 91 4.74 -5.65 -36.59
#